data_AF-A0A368YBS0-F1
#
_entry.id   AF-A0A368YBS0-F1
#
_cell.length_a   1.000
_cell.length_b   1.000
_cell.length_c   1.000
_cell.angle_alpha   90.00
_cell.angle_beta   90.00
_cell.angle_gamma   90.00
#
_symmetry.space_group_name_H-M   'P 1'
#
loop_
_entity.id
_entity.type
_entity.pdbx_description
1 polymer ?
#
loop_
_entity_poly.entity_id
_entity_poly.type
_entity_poly.pdbx_seq_one_letter_code
_entity_poly.pdbx_strand_id
1 'polypeptide(L)' 'MTPERFNECLKLLRWSQLDLAAALECDVFLVNAWSNDIESVPGDIAAWLDKLAKAHAKAGLPQNYKGVHLKMKIGK' A
#
# COMPACT_ATOMS: atom_id res chain seq x y z
N MET A 1 1.56 -4.48 15.80
CA MET A 1 1.53 -5.32 14.58
C MET A 1 2.96 -5.77 14.32
N THR A 2 3.18 -7.01 13.85
CA THR A 2 4.55 -7.45 13.53
C THR A 2 5.04 -6.83 12.22
N PRO A 3 6.36 -6.68 12.01
CA PRO A 3 6.92 -6.18 10.75
C PRO A 3 6.48 -7.01 9.54
N GLU A 4 6.33 -8.33 9.68
CA GLU A 4 5.87 -9.20 8.59
C GLU A 4 4.44 -8.86 8.18
N ARG A 5 3.55 -8.69 9.16
CA ARG A 5 2.16 -8.31 8.90
C ARG A 5 2.05 -6.88 8.34
N PHE A 6 2.90 -5.96 8.81
CA PHE A 6 2.99 -4.61 8.28
C PHE A 6 3.36 -4.62 6.80
N ASN A 7 4.43 -5.32 6.44
CA ASN A 7 4.87 -5.49 5.06
C ASN A 7 3.84 -6.21 4.20
N GLU A 8 3.11 -7.18 4.75
CA GLU A 8 2.01 -7.86 4.05
C GLU A 8 0.86 -6.89 3.74
N CYS A 9 0.48 -6.02 4.68
CA CYS A 9 -0.56 -5.01 4.45
C CYS A 9 -0.17 -4.07 3.29
N LEU A 10 1.08 -3.59 3.26
CA LEU A 10 1.57 -2.76 2.17
C LEU A 10 1.53 -3.48 0.82
N LYS A 11 1.98 -4.74 0.77
CA LYS A 11 1.90 -5.57 -0.44
C LYS A 11 0.46 -5.76 -0.93
N LEU A 12 -0.48 -6.01 -0.01
CA LEU A 12 -1.91 -6.15 -0.35
C LEU A 12 -2.49 -4.86 -0.94
N LEU A 13 -2.07 -3.70 -0.42
CA LEU A 13 -2.45 -2.38 -0.91
C LEU A 13 -1.70 -1.97 -2.18
N ARG A 14 -0.66 -2.72 -2.57
CA ARG A 14 0.30 -2.37 -3.62
C ARG A 14 1.02 -1.05 -3.34
N TRP A 15 1.24 -0.77 -2.06
CA TRP A 15 2.00 0.38 -1.59
C TRP A 15 3.44 -0.05 -1.25
N SER A 16 4.37 0.85 -1.51
CA SER A 16 5.72 0.84 -0.94
C SER A 16 5.74 1.58 0.41
N GLN A 17 6.86 1.51 1.13
CA GLN A 17 7.09 2.34 2.32
C GLN A 17 7.03 3.85 1.98
N LEU A 18 7.45 4.24 0.77
CA LEU A 18 7.37 5.63 0.31
C LEU A 18 5.91 6.08 0.14
N ASP A 19 5.05 5.23 -0.42
CA ASP A 19 3.62 5.54 -0.59
C ASP A 19 2.93 5.73 0.76
N LEU A 20 3.26 4.89 1.75
CA LEU A 20 2.75 5.04 3.11
C LEU A 20 3.25 6.33 3.78
N ALA A 21 4.54 6.64 3.66
CA ALA A 21 5.11 7.88 4.20
C ALA A 21 4.42 9.11 3.60
N ALA A 22 4.17 9.10 2.29
CA ALA A 22 3.43 10.16 1.61
C ALA A 22 1.97 10.26 2.10
N ALA A 23 1.28 9.13 2.30
CA ALA A 23 -0.11 9.10 2.78
C ALA A 23 -0.26 9.60 4.23
N LEU A 24 0.77 9.41 5.06
CA LEU A 24 0.83 9.88 6.45
C LEU A 24 1.48 11.27 6.59
N GLU A 25 2.01 11.81 5.49
CA GLU A 25 2.81 13.05 5.48
C GLU A 25 3.94 13.04 6.52
N CYS A 26 4.62 11.90 6.65
CA CYS A 26 5.67 11.67 7.63
C CYS A 26 7.00 11.25 6.98
N ASP A 27 8.03 11.11 7.81
CA ASP A 27 9.35 10.66 7.34
C ASP A 27 9.33 9.19 6.87
N VAL A 28 9.89 8.92 5.70
CA VAL A 28 10.08 7.57 5.17
C VAL A 28 11.04 6.74 6.02
N PHE A 29 12.00 7.36 6.72
CA PHE A 29 12.90 6.64 7.64
C PHE A 29 12.14 6.05 8.83
N LEU A 30 11.11 6.73 9.33
CA LEU A 30 10.24 6.21 10.39
C LEU A 30 9.45 4.98 9.89
N VAL A 31 8.88 5.08 8.68
CA VAL A 31 8.16 3.95 8.06
C VAL A 31 9.10 2.77 7.78
N ASN A 32 10.34 3.04 7.37
CA ASN A 32 11.37 2.02 7.20
C ASN A 32 11.75 1.36 8.54
N ALA A 33 11.81 2.12 9.64
CA ALA A 33 12.09 1.58 10.96
C ALA A 33 11.01 0.58 11.40
N TRP A 34 9.73 0.91 11.18
CA TRP A 34 8.60 0.01 11.38
C TRP A 34 8.68 -1.26 10.52
N SER A 35 9.06 -1.10 9.25
CA SER A 35 9.18 -2.20 8.29
C SER A 35 10.29 -3.20 8.63
N ASN A 36 11.31 -2.78 9.38
CA ASN A 36 12.53 -3.56 9.68
C ASN A 36 12.66 -3.93 11.16
N ASP A 37 11.59 -3.81 11.96
CA ASP A 37 11.59 -4.09 13.40
C ASP A 37 12.55 -3.22 14.23
N ILE A 38 12.94 -2.05 13.71
CA ILE A 38 13.79 -1.09 14.44
C ILE A 38 12.93 -0.31 15.44
N GLU A 39 11.70 0.02 15.04
CA GLU A 39 10.72 0.73 15.86
C GLU A 39 9.38 -0.01 15.82
N SER A 40 8.64 0.04 16.92
CA SER A 40 7.32 -0.57 17.00
C SER A 40 6.30 0.21 16.17
N VAL A 41 5.45 -0.49 15.41
CA VAL A 41 4.35 0.12 14.68
C VAL A 41 3.29 0.66 15.66
N PRO A 42 2.90 1.94 15.58
CA PRO A 42 1.81 2.49 16.40
C PRO A 42 0.50 1.71 16.23
N GLY A 43 -0.25 1.57 17.32
CA GLY A 43 -1.44 0.70 17.35
C GLY A 43 -2.59 1.18 16.46
N ASP A 44 -2.77 2.49 16.35
CA ASP A 44 -3.74 3.13 15.46
C ASP A 44 -3.38 2.97 13.98
N ILE A 45 -2.10 3.16 13.62
CA ILE A 45 -1.58 2.90 12.26
C ILE A 45 -1.75 1.43 11.89
N ALA A 46 -1.43 0.51 12.81
CA ALA A 46 -1.63 -0.91 12.62
C ALA A 46 -3.11 -1.26 12.34
N ALA A 47 -4.04 -0.74 13.15
CA ALA A 47 -5.46 -0.99 12.98
C ALA A 47 -6.00 -0.41 11.65
N TRP A 48 -5.53 0.78 11.28
CA TRP A 48 -5.89 1.45 10.03
C TRP A 48 -5.39 0.67 8.80
N LEU A 49 -4.12 0.28 8.76
CA LEU A 49 -3.53 -0.50 7.65
C LEU A 49 -4.22 -1.85 7.46
N ASP A 50 -4.50 -2.58 8.54
CA ASP A 50 -5.16 -3.88 8.47
C ASP A 50 -6.59 -3.75 7.90
N LYS A 51 -7.33 -2.71 8.30
CA LYS A 51 -8.66 -2.41 7.76
C LYS A 51 -8.61 -2.09 6.27
N LEU A 52 -7.65 -1.27 5.84
CA LEU A 52 -7.48 -0.94 4.43
C LEU A 52 -7.11 -2.18 3.60
N ALA A 53 -6.16 -2.98 4.06
CA ALA A 53 -5.73 -4.19 3.36
C ALA A 53 -6.89 -5.18 3.17
N LYS A 54 -7.72 -5.37 4.21
CA LYS A 54 -8.94 -6.20 4.14
C LYS A 54 -9.96 -5.63 3.15
N ALA A 55 -10.20 -4.33 3.17
CA ALA A 55 -11.13 -3.69 2.25
C ALA A 55 -10.67 -3.80 0.79
N HIS A 56 -9.38 -3.58 0.53
CA HIS A 56 -8.77 -3.70 -0.80
C HIS A 56 -8.84 -5.13 -1.33
N ALA A 57 -8.48 -6.12 -0.49
CA ALA A 57 -8.59 -7.52 -0.86
C ALA A 57 -10.03 -7.93 -1.21
N LYS A 58 -11.02 -7.42 -0.46
CA LYS A 58 -12.44 -7.67 -0.71
C LYS A 58 -12.96 -7.03 -1.98
N ALA A 59 -12.46 -5.84 -2.34
CA ALA A 59 -12.90 -5.11 -3.53
C ALA A 59 -12.49 -5.83 -4.83
N GLY A 60 -11.35 -6.53 -4.83
CA GLY A 60 -10.81 -7.20 -6.01
C GLY A 60 -10.34 -6.22 -7.08
N LEU A 61 -10.01 -6.74 -8.27
CA LEU A 61 -9.59 -5.92 -9.41
C LEU A 61 -10.71 -5.84 -10.45
N PRO A 62 -10.95 -4.66 -11.03
CA PRO A 62 -11.75 -4.54 -12.25
C PRO A 62 -11.13 -5.38 -13.38
N GLN A 63 -11.90 -6.30 -13.96
CA GLN A 63 -11.37 -7.25 -14.96
C GLN A 63 -11.23 -6.66 -16.38
N ASN A 64 -11.99 -5.61 -16.69
CA ASN A 64 -12.09 -5.06 -18.04
C ASN A 64 -10.84 -4.30 -18.53
N TYR A 65 -9.86 -4.08 -17.65
CA TYR A 65 -8.66 -3.29 -17.97
C TYR A 65 -7.40 -4.14 -18.18
N LYS A 66 -7.47 -5.46 -17.94
CA LYS A 66 -6.31 -6.34 -18.13
C LYS A 66 -5.94 -6.41 -19.61
N GLY A 67 -4.72 -5.96 -19.94
CA GLY A 67 -4.21 -5.97 -21.32
C GLY A 67 -4.83 -4.91 -22.23
N VAL A 68 -5.52 -3.91 -21.67
CA VAL A 68 -6.04 -2.81 -22.48
C VAL A 68 -4.90 -1.87 -22.87
N HIS A 69 -4.77 -1.62 -24.17
CA HIS A 69 -3.83 -0.66 -24.71
C HIS A 69 -4.51 0.65 -25.08
N LEU A 70 -3.79 1.76 -24.88
CA LEU A 70 -4.22 3.07 -25.35
C LEU A 70 -4.38 3.05 -26.88
N LYS A 71 -5.60 3.32 -27.37
CA LYS A 71 -5.85 3.46 -28.80
C LYS A 71 -5.56 4.89 -29.22
N MET A 72 -4.34 5.16 -29.66
CA MET A 72 -3.97 6.43 -30.27
C MET A 72 -4.57 6.52 -31.67
N LYS A 73 -5.43 7.51 -31.94
CA LYS A 73 -5.79 7.89 -33.31
C LYS A 73 -4.79 8.94 -33.77
N ILE A 74 -3.85 8.57 -34.63
CA ILE A 74 -3.00 9.53 -35.33
C ILE A 74 -3.89 10.17 -36.40
N GLY A 75 -4.19 11.47 -36.25
CA GLY A 75 -4.98 12.23 -37.23
C GLY A 75 -4.25 12.33 -38.57
N LYS A 76 -5.04 12.32 -39.66
CA LYS A 76 -4.58 12.61 -41.03
C LYS A 76 -4.33 14.09 -41.22
#